data_AF-A0A2Y9K323-F1
#
_entry.id   AF-A0A2Y9K323-F1
#
_cell.length_a   1.000
_cell.length_b   1.000
_cell.length_c   1.000
_cell.angle_alpha   90.00
_cell.angle_beta   90.00
_cell.angle_gamma   90.00
#
_symmetry.space_group_name_H-M   'P 1'
#
loop_
_entity.id
_entity.type
_entity.pdbx_description
1 polymer ?
#
loop_
_entity_poly.entity_id
_entity_poly.type
_entity_poly.pdbx_seq_one_letter_code
_entity_poly.pdbx_strand_id
1 'polypeptide(L)'
;MAGRPKPWGLRGCGFPALLLLTLPFLQTLPSHSSITPEFRWRFYLRENWTHGETAQSSLLATTDCQPGGCQASINFTIPAFLSIRRGHSNSAICFLYDQTHPNCRAYWVRTNGGCPYTSCKMHKAQLDIYGNQCSRYRFTTDGSSAWYLTIPHPWDPRWATGVEAKLYTWPSDSYPTASLLIYRAYVRNIPKNPQDLQSQSWSIQAQE
;
A
#
# COMPACT_ATOMS: atom_id res chain seq x y z
N MET A 1 -14.89 17.52 -47.41
CA MET A 1 -15.68 16.34 -47.01
C MET A 1 -15.38 16.03 -45.55
N ALA A 2 -16.31 16.38 -44.66
CA ALA A 2 -16.16 16.19 -43.23
C ALA A 2 -16.65 14.78 -42.84
N GLY A 3 -15.74 13.93 -42.37
CA GLY A 3 -16.06 12.65 -41.74
C GLY A 3 -16.06 12.82 -40.23
N ARG A 4 -17.24 12.80 -39.59
CA ARG A 4 -17.37 12.77 -38.13
C ARG A 4 -16.85 11.44 -37.58
N PRO A 5 -16.05 11.41 -36.51
CA PRO A 5 -15.85 10.20 -35.74
C PRO A 5 -17.07 9.93 -34.84
N LYS A 6 -17.50 8.66 -34.83
CA LYS A 6 -18.59 8.10 -34.01
C LYS A 6 -18.30 8.26 -32.52
N PRO A 7 -19.33 8.49 -31.68
CA PRO A 7 -19.16 8.53 -30.23
C PRO A 7 -18.91 7.11 -29.70
N TRP A 8 -17.77 6.91 -29.05
CA TRP A 8 -17.54 5.71 -28.26
C TRP A 8 -18.35 5.82 -26.97
N GLY A 9 -19.26 4.87 -26.80
CA GLY A 9 -20.24 4.86 -25.74
C GLY A 9 -19.62 4.93 -24.35
N LEU A 10 -20.18 5.84 -23.55
CA LEU A 10 -20.10 5.86 -22.10
C LEU A 10 -20.58 4.51 -21.55
N ARG A 11 -19.65 3.63 -21.18
CA ARG A 11 -19.94 2.57 -20.20
C ARG A 11 -19.63 3.13 -18.82
N GLY A 12 -20.57 3.94 -18.32
CA GLY A 12 -20.65 4.22 -16.90
C GLY A 12 -20.86 2.91 -16.15
N CYS A 13 -20.11 2.71 -15.07
CA CYS A 13 -20.34 1.59 -14.16
C CYS A 13 -21.72 1.78 -13.52
N GLY A 14 -22.73 1.10 -14.07
CA GLY A 14 -24.07 1.06 -13.51
C GLY A 14 -24.05 0.29 -12.19
N PHE A 15 -24.29 0.98 -11.08
CA PHE A 15 -24.76 0.34 -9.86
C PHE A 15 -26.28 0.14 -10.00
N PRO A 16 -26.83 -1.08 -9.80
CA PRO A 16 -28.26 -1.21 -9.66
C PRO A 16 -28.66 -0.58 -8.32
N ALA A 17 -29.42 0.50 -8.39
CA ALA A 17 -30.10 1.08 -7.24
C ALA A 17 -31.18 0.09 -6.78
N LEU A 18 -30.94 -0.61 -5.67
CA LEU A 18 -31.97 -1.35 -4.96
C LEU A 18 -32.50 -0.44 -3.84
N LEU A 19 -33.68 0.13 -4.06
CA LEU A 19 -34.45 0.88 -3.07
C LEU A 19 -35.16 -0.12 -2.15
N LEU A 20 -34.84 -0.13 -0.85
CA LEU A 20 -35.63 -0.84 0.17
C LEU A 20 -36.03 0.17 1.27
N LEU A 21 -37.35 0.31 1.46
CA LEU A 21 -37.99 1.23 2.41
C LEU A 21 -38.12 0.61 3.82
N THR A 22 -37.65 1.40 4.80
CA THR A 22 -38.15 1.67 6.19
C THR A 22 -38.36 0.55 7.22
N LEU A 23 -37.78 0.76 8.42
CA LEU A 23 -38.54 0.84 9.69
C LEU A 23 -37.74 1.64 10.75
N PRO A 24 -38.31 2.67 11.41
CA PRO A 24 -37.64 3.42 12.47
C PRO A 24 -38.09 2.93 13.85
N PHE A 25 -37.15 2.49 14.68
CA PHE A 25 -37.08 2.67 16.15
C PHE A 25 -36.11 1.64 16.70
N LEU A 26 -34.87 2.06 16.98
CA LEU A 26 -34.12 1.47 18.09
C LEU A 26 -33.55 2.63 18.90
N GLN A 27 -33.94 2.63 20.17
CA GLN A 27 -33.56 3.60 21.18
C GLN A 27 -32.03 3.70 21.23
N THR A 28 -31.49 4.90 21.02
CA THR A 28 -30.11 5.21 21.31
C THR A 28 -29.94 5.16 22.83
N LEU A 29 -29.58 3.99 23.37
CA LEU A 29 -28.81 3.98 24.61
C LEU A 29 -27.55 4.82 24.33
N PRO A 30 -27.13 5.72 25.24
CA PRO A 30 -25.81 6.29 25.16
C PRO A 30 -24.85 5.12 25.26
N SER A 31 -24.27 4.72 24.13
CA SER A 31 -23.13 3.83 24.11
C SER A 31 -22.08 4.53 24.95
N HIS A 32 -21.91 4.10 26.19
CA HIS A 32 -20.69 4.33 26.93
C HIS A 32 -19.59 3.81 26.01
N SER A 33 -18.93 4.72 25.31
CA SER A 33 -17.71 4.44 24.59
C SER A 33 -16.69 4.08 25.65
N SER A 34 -16.66 2.81 26.06
CA SER A 34 -15.52 2.27 26.78
C SER A 34 -14.33 2.58 25.89
N ILE A 35 -13.46 3.49 26.34
CA ILE A 35 -12.24 3.86 25.62
C ILE A 35 -11.26 2.70 25.80
N THR A 36 -11.59 1.56 25.21
CA THR A 36 -10.65 0.47 25.01
C THR A 36 -9.57 0.98 24.08
N PRO A 37 -8.28 0.76 24.38
CA PRO A 37 -7.22 1.14 23.46
C PRO A 37 -7.48 0.50 22.10
N GLU A 38 -7.72 1.34 21.09
CA GLU A 38 -8.03 0.88 19.75
C GLU A 38 -6.77 0.25 19.17
N PHE A 39 -6.75 -1.08 19.05
CA PHE A 39 -5.67 -1.76 18.35
C PHE A 39 -6.01 -1.85 16.87
N ARG A 40 -4.98 -1.74 16.03
CA ARG A 40 -5.12 -1.87 14.59
C ARG A 40 -3.91 -2.55 13.98
N TRP A 41 -4.15 -3.22 12.85
CA TRP A 41 -3.08 -3.71 12.00
C TRP A 41 -2.51 -2.55 11.19
N ARG A 42 -1.21 -2.28 11.41
CA ARG A 42 -0.45 -1.27 10.68
C ARG A 42 0.57 -1.93 9.79
N PHE A 43 0.61 -1.47 8.56
CA PHE A 43 1.63 -1.82 7.59
C PHE A 43 2.70 -0.75 7.53
N TYR A 44 3.92 -1.22 7.31
CA TYR A 44 5.13 -0.40 7.23
C TYR A 44 5.83 -0.73 5.92
N LEU A 45 6.31 0.31 5.24
CA LEU A 45 7.15 0.20 4.06
C LEU A 45 8.48 0.91 4.35
N ARG A 46 9.56 0.14 4.35
CA ARG A 46 10.93 0.63 4.54
C ARG A 46 11.73 0.43 3.27
N GLU A 47 12.58 1.38 2.95
CA GLU A 47 13.55 1.30 1.86
C GLU A 47 14.95 1.17 2.43
N ASN A 48 15.73 0.27 1.86
CA ASN A 48 17.14 0.04 2.15
C ASN A 48 17.93 0.21 0.86
N TRP A 49 18.90 1.12 0.85
CA TRP A 49 19.71 1.43 -0.33
C TRP A 49 21.15 1.70 0.05
N THR A 50 22.04 1.81 -0.94
CA THR A 50 23.44 2.19 -0.73
C THR A 50 23.67 3.58 -1.29
N HIS A 51 24.33 4.44 -0.52
CA HIS A 51 24.81 5.73 -0.98
C HIS A 51 26.33 5.76 -0.82
N GLY A 52 27.05 5.62 -1.94
CA GLY A 52 28.47 5.26 -1.91
C GLY A 52 28.63 3.86 -1.31
N GLU A 53 29.53 3.74 -0.34
CA GLU A 53 29.81 2.49 0.38
C GLU A 53 28.89 2.27 1.60
N THR A 54 28.06 3.27 1.94
CA THR A 54 27.27 3.23 3.17
C THR A 54 25.86 2.70 2.91
N ALA A 55 25.48 1.66 3.64
CA ALA A 55 24.10 1.19 3.68
C ALA A 55 23.20 2.17 4.44
N GLN A 56 22.04 2.47 3.86
CA GLN A 56 21.03 3.38 4.38
C GLN A 56 19.70 2.66 4.53
N SER A 57 18.87 3.12 5.47
CA SER A 57 17.54 2.56 5.69
C SER A 57 16.58 3.63 6.21
N SER A 58 15.39 3.71 5.61
CA SER A 58 14.37 4.69 6.01
C SER A 58 12.96 4.14 5.89
N LEU A 59 12.09 4.55 6.82
CA LEU A 59 10.65 4.29 6.73
C LEU A 59 10.04 5.28 5.75
N LEU A 60 9.45 4.78 4.66
CA LEU A 60 8.84 5.61 3.63
C LEU A 60 7.38 5.92 3.91
N ALA A 61 6.62 4.92 4.36
CA ALA A 61 5.18 5.05 4.54
C ALA A 61 4.63 4.06 5.57
N THR A 62 3.51 4.45 6.18
CA THR A 62 2.68 3.57 6.98
C THR A 62 1.24 3.69 6.53
N THR A 63 0.50 2.59 6.58
CA THR A 63 -0.94 2.60 6.33
C THR A 63 -1.63 1.62 7.26
N ASP A 64 -2.85 1.94 7.66
CA ASP A 64 -3.63 1.14 8.59
C ASP A 64 -4.69 0.37 7.80
N CYS A 65 -4.90 -0.89 8.15
CA CYS A 65 -6.12 -1.56 7.72
C CYS A 65 -7.31 -0.95 8.48
N GLN A 66 -8.35 -0.57 7.75
CA GLN A 66 -9.63 -0.22 8.36
C GLN A 66 -10.21 -1.45 9.10
N PRO A 67 -10.98 -1.23 10.20
CA PRO A 67 -11.43 -2.31 11.07
C PRO A 67 -12.32 -3.30 10.30
N GLY A 68 -12.05 -4.58 10.50
CA GLY A 68 -12.61 -5.68 9.69
C GLY A 68 -11.54 -6.64 9.20
N GLY A 69 -10.53 -6.95 10.02
CA GLY A 69 -9.57 -8.03 9.75
C GLY A 69 -8.69 -7.89 8.50
N CYS A 70 -8.45 -6.66 8.03
CA CYS A 70 -7.66 -6.39 6.81
C CYS A 70 -8.21 -7.09 5.54
N GLN A 71 -9.53 -7.26 5.38
CA GLN A 71 -10.09 -8.06 4.26
C GLN A 71 -10.06 -7.38 2.87
N ALA A 72 -9.64 -6.12 2.79
CA ALA A 72 -9.49 -5.39 1.54
C ALA A 72 -8.03 -4.98 1.31
N SER A 73 -7.61 -4.86 0.05
CA SER A 73 -6.30 -4.34 -0.31
C SER A 73 -6.06 -2.97 0.33
N ILE A 74 -4.81 -2.71 0.72
CA ILE A 74 -4.37 -1.42 1.26
C ILE A 74 -3.43 -0.73 0.28
N ASN A 75 -3.40 0.60 0.33
CA ASN A 75 -2.52 1.41 -0.49
C ASN A 75 -1.54 2.16 0.40
N PHE A 76 -0.25 2.05 0.09
CA PHE A 76 0.74 3.01 0.56
C PHE A 76 0.73 4.24 -0.34
N THR A 77 0.81 5.42 0.27
CA THR A 77 1.18 6.66 -0.40
C THR A 77 2.63 6.95 -0.06
N ILE A 78 3.50 6.98 -1.06
CA ILE A 78 4.95 7.11 -0.92
C ILE A 78 5.33 8.47 -1.51
N PRO A 79 5.72 9.47 -0.69
CA PRO A 79 6.03 10.80 -1.19
C PRO A 79 7.24 10.84 -2.13
N ALA A 80 8.22 9.97 -1.87
CA ALA A 80 9.39 9.76 -2.71
C ALA A 80 10.09 8.45 -2.29
N PHE A 81 10.75 7.80 -3.25
CA PHE A 81 11.83 6.87 -2.95
C PHE A 81 13.13 7.64 -2.80
N LEU A 82 13.95 7.29 -1.82
CA LEU A 82 15.20 7.98 -1.51
C LEU A 82 16.33 7.53 -2.44
N SER A 83 16.22 6.33 -3.02
CA SER A 83 17.18 5.81 -3.98
C SER A 83 16.88 6.18 -5.44
N ILE A 84 15.67 6.67 -5.74
CA ILE A 84 15.25 7.06 -7.08
C ILE A 84 15.32 8.59 -7.23
N ARG A 85 15.99 9.06 -8.29
CA ARG A 85 16.06 10.48 -8.60
C ARG A 85 14.69 11.02 -9.00
N ARG A 86 14.38 12.26 -8.60
CA ARG A 86 13.14 12.96 -9.03
C ARG A 86 13.05 13.00 -10.56
N GLY A 87 11.83 12.85 -11.08
CA GLY A 87 11.55 12.84 -12.52
C GLY A 87 11.64 11.47 -13.19
N HIS A 88 12.16 10.44 -12.50
CA HIS A 88 12.05 9.06 -12.99
C HIS A 88 10.69 8.49 -12.59
N SER A 89 9.82 8.21 -13.56
CA SER A 89 8.47 7.63 -13.34
C SER A 89 8.32 6.19 -13.80
N ASN A 90 9.32 5.64 -14.51
CA ASN A 90 9.29 4.31 -15.11
C ASN A 90 9.87 3.20 -14.22
N SER A 91 9.90 3.40 -12.91
CA SER A 91 10.45 2.43 -11.97
C SER A 91 9.63 1.15 -11.89
N ALA A 92 10.23 0.08 -11.36
CA ALA A 92 9.56 -1.20 -11.19
C ALA A 92 9.89 -1.85 -9.85
N ILE A 93 8.94 -2.61 -9.32
CA ILE A 93 9.11 -3.40 -8.11
C ILE A 93 9.02 -4.88 -8.46
N CYS A 94 9.99 -5.67 -8.00
CA CYS A 94 10.01 -7.12 -8.12
C CYS A 94 9.74 -7.76 -6.75
N PHE A 95 8.72 -8.61 -6.70
CA PHE A 95 8.46 -9.48 -5.56
C PHE A 95 8.81 -10.92 -5.93
N LEU A 96 9.62 -11.59 -5.11
CA LEU A 96 10.00 -12.98 -5.36
C LEU A 96 8.78 -13.91 -5.37
N TYR A 97 7.85 -13.73 -4.43
CA TYR A 97 6.68 -14.60 -4.30
C TYR A 97 5.69 -14.46 -5.48
N ASP A 98 5.80 -13.38 -6.27
CA ASP A 98 4.98 -13.19 -7.47
C ASP A 98 5.57 -13.91 -8.69
N GLN A 99 6.83 -14.38 -8.60
CA GLN A 99 7.48 -15.06 -9.71
C GLN A 99 6.90 -16.46 -9.93
N THR A 100 6.56 -16.76 -11.18
CA THR A 100 6.02 -18.06 -11.59
C THR A 100 7.05 -18.86 -12.41
N HIS A 101 7.86 -18.19 -13.22
CA HIS A 101 8.86 -18.83 -14.08
C HIS A 101 9.99 -19.44 -13.24
N PRO A 102 10.44 -20.69 -13.50
CA PRO A 102 11.48 -21.36 -12.70
C PRO A 102 12.76 -20.52 -12.56
N ASN A 103 13.25 -19.96 -13.67
CA ASN A 103 14.47 -19.15 -13.65
C ASN A 103 14.34 -17.89 -12.78
N CYS A 104 13.17 -17.28 -12.71
CA CYS A 104 12.89 -16.11 -11.88
C CYS A 104 12.75 -16.49 -10.39
N ARG A 105 12.34 -17.72 -10.08
CA ARG A 105 12.24 -18.20 -8.69
C ARG A 105 13.56 -18.71 -8.12
N ALA A 106 14.45 -19.22 -8.97
CA ALA A 106 15.65 -19.93 -8.52
C ALA A 106 16.94 -19.11 -8.63
N TYR A 107 17.10 -18.33 -9.70
CA TYR A 107 18.37 -17.66 -9.98
C TYR A 107 18.41 -16.22 -9.49
N TRP A 108 19.56 -15.84 -8.91
CA TRP A 108 19.89 -14.46 -8.52
C TRP A 108 18.90 -13.79 -7.55
N VAL A 109 18.09 -14.60 -6.85
CA VAL A 109 17.02 -14.16 -5.95
C VAL A 109 17.48 -13.10 -4.93
N ARG A 110 18.63 -13.33 -4.28
CA ARG A 110 19.17 -12.37 -3.30
C ARG A 110 19.59 -11.05 -3.93
N THR A 111 20.13 -11.12 -5.14
CA THR A 111 20.70 -9.97 -5.85
C THR A 111 19.61 -9.12 -6.49
N ASN A 112 18.63 -9.74 -7.15
CA ASN A 112 17.67 -9.06 -8.02
C ASN A 112 16.20 -9.37 -7.69
N GLY A 113 15.94 -10.05 -6.56
CA GLY A 113 14.57 -10.35 -6.12
C GLY A 113 13.86 -11.38 -6.99
N GLY A 114 14.58 -12.05 -7.90
CA GLY A 114 14.02 -12.99 -8.85
C GLY A 114 13.60 -12.36 -10.19
N CYS A 115 14.08 -11.16 -10.52
CA CYS A 115 13.79 -10.51 -11.80
C CYS A 115 15.02 -10.25 -12.70
N PRO A 116 15.85 -11.26 -13.03
CA PRO A 116 16.97 -11.08 -13.97
C PRO A 116 16.55 -10.83 -15.43
N TYR A 117 15.31 -11.15 -15.80
CA TYR A 117 14.87 -11.21 -17.19
C TYR A 117 13.56 -10.45 -17.39
N THR A 118 13.34 -9.98 -18.61
CA THR A 118 12.10 -9.30 -19.03
C THR A 118 10.86 -10.20 -18.94
N SER A 119 11.06 -11.52 -18.94
CA SER A 119 10.00 -12.52 -18.73
C SER A 119 9.57 -12.65 -17.25
N CYS A 120 10.34 -12.11 -16.31
CA CYS A 120 10.00 -12.14 -14.89
C CYS A 120 8.89 -11.11 -14.58
N LYS A 121 8.09 -11.42 -13.57
CA LYS A 121 6.94 -10.60 -13.20
C LYS A 121 7.41 -9.38 -12.41
N MET A 122 7.48 -8.24 -13.09
CA MET A 122 7.77 -6.94 -12.47
C MET A 122 6.53 -6.08 -12.47
N HIS A 123 6.29 -5.40 -11.35
CA HIS A 123 5.24 -4.39 -11.24
C HIS A 123 5.82 -3.07 -11.70
N LYS A 124 5.71 -2.80 -13.01
CA LYS A 124 6.12 -1.55 -13.62
C LYS A 124 5.15 -0.45 -13.20
N ALA A 125 5.68 0.68 -12.78
CA ALA A 125 4.86 1.83 -12.44
C ALA A 125 4.00 2.25 -13.62
N GLN A 126 2.71 2.42 -13.36
CA GLN A 126 1.76 2.97 -14.31
C GLN A 126 1.42 4.40 -13.91
N LEU A 127 1.34 5.29 -14.91
CA LEU A 127 0.92 6.66 -14.68
C LEU A 127 -0.57 6.69 -14.33
N ASP A 128 -0.92 7.29 -13.18
CA ASP A 128 -2.30 7.50 -12.74
C ASP A 128 -2.80 8.86 -13.23
N ILE A 129 -3.26 8.91 -14.49
CA ILE A 129 -3.65 10.15 -15.18
C ILE A 129 -5.00 10.70 -14.67
N TYR A 130 -5.80 9.88 -13.97
CA TYR A 130 -7.18 10.23 -13.62
C TYR A 130 -7.40 10.38 -12.11
N GLY A 131 -6.35 10.25 -11.29
CA GLY A 131 -6.48 10.26 -9.82
C GLY A 131 -7.34 9.10 -9.29
N ASN A 132 -7.65 8.15 -10.15
CA ASN A 132 -8.48 7.00 -9.86
C ASN A 132 -7.50 5.86 -9.69
N GLN A 133 -6.85 5.77 -8.52
CA GLN A 133 -5.90 4.72 -8.15
C GLN A 133 -6.44 3.38 -8.64
N CYS A 134 -6.02 2.97 -9.85
CA CYS A 134 -6.70 1.91 -10.55
C CYS A 134 -6.35 0.63 -9.80
N SER A 135 -7.35 0.03 -9.13
CA SER A 135 -7.19 -1.21 -8.33
C SER A 135 -6.55 -2.37 -9.10
N ARG A 136 -6.47 -2.25 -10.43
CA ARG A 136 -5.80 -3.20 -11.33
C ARG A 136 -4.27 -3.19 -11.23
N TYR A 137 -3.66 -2.03 -10.95
CA TYR A 137 -2.20 -1.91 -10.95
C TYR A 137 -1.65 -1.93 -9.53
N ARG A 138 -0.59 -2.72 -9.37
CA ARG A 138 0.07 -2.86 -8.07
C ARG A 138 0.92 -1.65 -7.71
N PHE A 139 1.53 -1.02 -8.72
CA PHE A 139 2.45 0.09 -8.55
C PHE A 139 2.09 1.19 -9.54
N THR A 140 1.81 2.38 -9.02
CA THR A 140 1.45 3.55 -9.82
C THR A 140 2.20 4.79 -9.36
N THR A 141 2.20 5.82 -10.20
CA THR A 141 2.80 7.13 -9.92
C THR A 141 1.93 8.24 -10.46
N ASP A 142 1.96 9.41 -9.82
CA ASP A 142 1.36 10.63 -10.34
C ASP A 142 2.19 11.28 -11.47
N GLY A 143 3.36 10.71 -11.79
CA GLY A 143 4.29 11.24 -12.80
C GLY A 143 5.13 12.42 -12.32
N SER A 144 4.95 12.87 -11.08
CA SER A 144 5.70 13.98 -10.48
C SER A 144 6.72 13.49 -9.46
N SER A 145 6.25 12.81 -8.40
CA SER A 145 7.05 12.50 -7.22
C SER A 145 6.40 11.43 -6.35
N ALA A 146 5.07 11.39 -6.29
CA ALA A 146 4.35 10.45 -5.47
C ALA A 146 4.17 9.10 -6.17
N TRP A 147 4.26 8.05 -5.37
CA TRP A 147 4.04 6.68 -5.79
C TRP A 147 3.00 6.02 -4.91
N TYR A 148 2.30 5.06 -5.47
CA TYR A 148 1.31 4.28 -4.76
C TYR A 148 1.59 2.80 -4.94
N LEU A 149 1.60 2.08 -3.83
CA LEU A 149 1.81 0.63 -3.81
C LEU A 149 0.62 -0.05 -3.17
N THR A 150 -0.08 -0.84 -3.98
CA THR A 150 -1.22 -1.65 -3.57
C THR A 150 -0.72 -2.99 -3.00
N ILE A 151 -1.15 -3.31 -1.79
CA ILE A 151 -0.88 -4.58 -1.12
C ILE A 151 -2.15 -5.43 -1.14
N PRO A 152 -2.17 -6.53 -1.92
CA PRO A 152 -3.28 -7.46 -1.93
C PRO A 152 -3.20 -8.39 -0.71
N HIS A 153 -4.36 -8.90 -0.32
CA HIS A 153 -4.53 -9.87 0.77
C HIS A 153 -3.75 -9.48 2.04
N PRO A 154 -4.04 -8.32 2.66
CA PRO A 154 -3.26 -7.87 3.81
C PRO A 154 -3.47 -8.74 5.06
N TRP A 155 -4.40 -9.71 5.03
CA TRP A 155 -4.52 -10.76 6.05
C TRP A 155 -3.42 -11.82 5.97
N ASP A 156 -2.78 -12.02 4.80
CA ASP A 156 -1.83 -13.10 4.55
C ASP A 156 -0.66 -13.09 5.55
N PRO A 157 -0.28 -14.25 6.13
CA PRO A 157 0.74 -14.34 7.16
C PRO A 157 2.14 -13.90 6.69
N ARG A 158 2.42 -13.84 5.38
CA ARG A 158 3.70 -13.32 4.85
C ARG A 158 4.01 -11.92 5.34
N TRP A 159 2.98 -11.12 5.62
CA TRP A 159 3.17 -9.75 6.08
C TRP A 159 3.63 -9.71 7.54
N ALA A 160 3.35 -10.73 8.35
CA ALA A 160 3.83 -10.81 9.73
C ALA A 160 5.33 -11.11 9.79
N THR A 161 5.86 -11.94 8.90
CA THR A 161 7.31 -12.20 8.77
C THR A 161 8.02 -11.08 8.03
N GLY A 162 7.28 -10.25 7.30
CA GLY A 162 7.81 -9.27 6.38
C GLY A 162 8.13 -9.88 5.03
N VAL A 163 8.02 -9.05 4.00
CA VAL A 163 8.31 -9.39 2.63
C VAL A 163 9.31 -8.42 2.05
N GLU A 164 10.41 -8.97 1.53
CA GLU A 164 11.39 -8.22 0.78
C GLU A 164 10.99 -8.13 -0.70
N ALA A 165 11.15 -6.94 -1.27
CA ALA A 165 11.02 -6.66 -2.69
C ALA A 165 12.25 -5.89 -3.18
N LYS A 166 12.48 -5.89 -4.49
CA LYS A 166 13.56 -5.10 -5.11
C LYS A 166 12.99 -3.97 -5.94
N LEU A 167 13.51 -2.76 -5.75
CA LEU A 167 13.14 -1.55 -6.49
C LEU A 167 14.19 -1.28 -7.57
N TYR A 168 13.72 -1.05 -8.79
CA TYR A 168 14.55 -0.75 -9.95
C TYR A 168 14.26 0.65 -10.46
N THR A 169 15.30 1.38 -10.86
CA THR A 169 15.14 2.68 -11.52
C THR A 169 14.41 2.52 -12.85
N TRP A 170 14.78 1.51 -13.64
CA TRP A 170 14.10 1.12 -14.86
C TRP A 170 13.79 -0.38 -14.88
N PRO A 171 12.72 -0.83 -15.56
CA PRO A 171 12.34 -2.24 -15.56
C PRO A 171 13.32 -3.14 -16.33
N SER A 172 14.22 -2.54 -17.12
CA SER A 172 15.26 -3.23 -17.88
C SER A 172 16.59 -3.30 -17.13
N ASP A 173 16.72 -2.67 -15.97
CA ASP A 173 17.96 -2.68 -15.21
C ASP A 173 18.24 -4.08 -14.66
N SER A 174 19.48 -4.57 -14.83
CA SER A 174 19.88 -5.90 -14.33
C SER A 174 19.99 -5.97 -12.81
N TYR A 175 20.18 -4.82 -12.16
CA TYR A 175 20.38 -4.71 -10.72
C TYR A 175 19.42 -3.68 -10.11
N PRO A 176 18.85 -3.99 -8.94
CA PRO A 176 17.98 -3.06 -8.26
C PRO A 176 18.77 -1.91 -7.64
N THR A 177 18.11 -0.77 -7.52
CA THR A 177 18.64 0.44 -6.88
C THR A 177 18.39 0.41 -5.36
N ALA A 178 17.36 -0.31 -4.90
CA ALA A 178 17.09 -0.50 -3.49
C ALA A 178 16.36 -1.82 -3.20
N SER A 179 16.28 -2.16 -1.91
CA SER A 179 15.42 -3.21 -1.38
C SER A 179 14.31 -2.57 -0.56
N LEU A 180 13.08 -3.08 -0.69
CA LEU A 180 11.93 -2.65 0.07
C LEU A 180 11.55 -3.75 1.06
N LEU A 181 11.29 -3.39 2.31
CA LEU A 181 10.75 -4.29 3.32
C LEU A 181 9.33 -3.85 3.66
N ILE A 182 8.36 -4.73 3.44
CA ILE A 182 6.95 -4.51 3.76
C ILE A 182 6.53 -5.50 4.82
N TYR A 183 6.01 -5.01 5.94
CA TYR A 183 5.57 -5.87 7.04
C TYR A 183 4.37 -5.26 7.76
N ARG A 184 3.67 -6.11 8.51
CA ARG A 184 2.46 -5.79 9.27
C ARG A 184 2.70 -6.07 10.75
N ALA A 185 2.30 -5.14 11.60
CA ALA A 185 2.31 -5.30 13.05
C ALA A 185 0.95 -4.92 13.65
N TYR A 186 0.59 -5.54 14.77
CA TYR A 186 -0.58 -5.15 15.55
C TYR A 186 -0.16 -4.09 16.56
N VAL A 187 -0.67 -2.87 16.40
CA VAL A 187 -0.22 -1.72 17.19
C VAL A 187 -1.36 -1.14 17.99
N ARG A 188 -1.03 -0.69 19.20
CA ARG A 188 -1.92 0.12 20.02
C ARG A 188 -1.98 1.52 19.41
N ASN A 189 -3.18 1.99 19.10
CA ASN A 189 -3.39 3.39 18.79
C ASN A 189 -3.29 4.20 20.09
N ILE A 190 -2.19 4.93 20.25
CA ILE A 190 -2.04 5.89 21.34
C ILE A 190 -2.52 7.23 20.78
N PRO A 191 -3.57 7.85 21.35
CA PRO A 191 -3.98 9.20 20.95
C PRO A 191 -2.80 10.15 21.10
N LYS A 192 -2.52 10.92 20.06
CA LYS A 192 -1.38 11.86 20.05
C LYS A 192 -1.66 13.15 20.83
N ASN A 193 -2.91 13.38 21.25
CA ASN A 193 -3.32 14.62 21.91
C ASN A 193 -3.22 14.49 23.44
N PRO A 194 -2.52 15.42 24.13
CA PRO A 194 -2.49 15.47 25.59
C PRO A 194 -3.88 15.53 26.26
N GLN A 195 -4.87 16.15 25.62
CA GLN A 195 -6.25 16.21 26.15
C GLN A 195 -6.94 14.84 26.13
N ASP A 196 -6.64 14.01 25.12
CA ASP A 196 -7.16 12.63 25.04
C ASP A 196 -6.53 11.76 26.13
N LEU A 197 -5.27 12.00 26.47
CA LEU A 197 -4.60 11.33 27.60
C LEU A 197 -5.22 11.73 28.95
N GLN A 198 -5.62 12.99 29.10
CA GLN A 198 -6.19 13.50 30.35
C GLN A 198 -7.63 13.00 30.58
N SER A 199 -8.43 12.91 29.51
CA SER A 199 -9.74 12.25 29.57
C SER A 199 -9.63 10.73 29.85
N GLN A 200 -8.56 10.07 29.37
CA GLN A 200 -8.24 8.69 29.73
C GLN A 200 -7.84 8.53 31.20
N SER A 201 -7.03 9.44 31.75
CA SER A 201 -6.64 9.35 33.17
C SER A 201 -7.81 9.53 34.12
N TRP A 202 -8.72 10.46 33.82
CA TRP A 202 -9.89 10.72 34.66
C TRP A 202 -10.92 9.58 34.61
N SER A 203 -11.07 8.91 33.47
CA SER A 203 -11.97 7.76 33.35
C SER A 203 -11.44 6.53 34.10
N ILE A 204 -10.13 6.35 34.22
CA ILE A 204 -9.51 5.27 35.02
C ILE A 204 -9.72 5.50 36.52
N GLN A 205 -9.52 6.74 36.99
CA GLN A 205 -9.69 7.09 38.41
C GLN A 205 -11.15 7.04 38.89
N ALA A 206 -12.13 7.15 37.97
CA ALA A 206 -13.55 7.07 38.31
C ALA A 206 -14.09 5.62 38.37
N GLN A 207 -13.24 4.61 38.12
CA GLN A 207 -13.59 3.19 38.16
C GLN A 207 -12.99 2.44 39.37
N GLU A 208 -12.23 3.13 40.22
CA GLU A 208 -11.82 2.69 41.56
C GLU A 208 -12.73 3.29 42.64
#